data_AF-A0A3C0XGR6-F1
#
_entry.id   AF-A0A3C0XGR6-F1
#
_cell.length_a   1.000
_cell.length_b   1.000
_cell.length_c   1.000
_cell.angle_alpha   90.00
_cell.angle_beta   90.00
_cell.angle_gamma   90.00
#
_symmetry.space_group_name_H-M   'P 1'
#
loop_
_entity.id
_entity.type
_entity.pdbx_description
1 polymer ?
#
loop_
_entity_poly.entity_id
_entity_poly.type
_entity_poly.pdbx_seq_one_letter_code
_entity_poly.pdbx_strand_id
1 'polypeptide(L)'
;DLLPSNIDLSAAEVQLVGEVAREQALARVLAAVIDDYDYVLIDCQPSLGLLTVNALTAAHGVIIPLECEFFSLRGVALLIDTVEKVRERLNPRLKLDGILATMYDGRTLHGREVFARVVEAFGDDVFDTVISRTVRFPETTVAGEPITTWAPTSPGATAYRNLAREVLARS
;
A
#
# COMPACT_ATOMS: atom_id res chain seq x y z
N ASP A 1 4.68 17.18 3.98
CA ASP A 1 6.14 17.01 4.01
C ASP A 1 6.55 15.63 3.54
N LEU A 2 7.85 15.39 3.37
CA LEU A 2 8.40 14.11 2.92
C LEU A 2 9.55 13.70 3.85
N LEU A 3 9.46 12.50 4.43
CA LEU A 3 10.59 11.82 5.06
C LEU A 3 11.21 10.87 4.02
N PRO A 4 12.34 11.24 3.37
CA PRO A 4 12.90 10.45 2.29
C PRO A 4 13.61 9.19 2.81
N SER A 5 13.67 8.15 1.97
CA SER A 5 14.52 6.98 2.17
C SER A 5 15.70 7.00 1.20
N ASN A 6 16.78 6.30 1.56
CA ASN A 6 17.93 6.08 0.72
C ASN A 6 18.44 4.64 0.88
N ILE A 7 19.52 4.28 0.20
CA ILE A 7 20.10 2.93 0.25
C ILE A 7 20.56 2.51 1.66
N ASP A 8 20.85 3.47 2.55
CA ASP A 8 21.27 3.18 3.92
C ASP A 8 20.13 2.59 4.76
N LEU A 9 18.86 2.76 4.34
CA LEU A 9 17.71 2.16 5.01
C LEU A 9 17.80 0.63 5.01
N SER A 10 18.40 0.01 3.98
CA SER A 10 18.66 -1.44 3.97
C SER A 10 19.68 -1.86 5.03
N ALA A 11 20.64 -1.00 5.37
CA ALA A 11 21.58 -1.25 6.47
C ALA A 11 20.93 -1.03 7.85
N ALA A 12 20.01 -0.07 7.95
CA ALA A 12 19.25 0.19 9.17
C ALA A 12 18.44 -1.04 9.62
N GLU A 13 17.91 -1.83 8.68
CA GLU A 13 17.20 -3.08 8.99
C GLU A 13 18.07 -4.05 9.82
N VAL A 14 19.36 -4.16 9.49
CA VAL A 14 20.32 -5.01 10.22
C VAL A 14 20.64 -4.43 11.60
N GLN A 15 20.77 -3.11 11.70
CA GLN A 15 21.05 -2.44 12.97
C GLN A 15 19.89 -2.59 13.97
N LEU A 16 18.65 -2.48 13.47
CA LEU A 16 17.44 -2.64 14.28
C LEU A 16 17.31 -4.04 14.89
N VAL A 17 17.96 -5.08 14.35
CA VAL A 17 17.88 -6.45 14.89
C VAL A 17 18.29 -6.51 16.37
N GLY A 18 19.27 -5.69 16.78
CA GLY A 18 19.79 -5.63 18.15
C GLY A 18 19.01 -4.69 19.08
N GLU A 19 18.05 -3.92 18.58
CA GLU A 19 17.30 -2.97 19.39
C GLU A 19 16.17 -3.64 20.18
N VAL A 20 15.92 -3.10 21.38
CA VAL A 20 14.75 -3.45 22.17
C VAL A 20 13.51 -2.82 21.53
N ALA A 21 12.46 -3.62 21.37
CA ALA A 21 11.22 -3.20 20.70
C ALA A 21 11.45 -2.64 19.28
N ARG A 22 12.37 -3.26 18.54
CA ARG A 22 12.74 -2.90 17.17
C ARG A 22 11.58 -2.81 16.18
N GLU A 23 10.49 -3.54 16.42
CA GLU A 23 9.27 -3.51 15.62
C GLU A 23 8.47 -2.20 15.82
N GLN A 24 8.76 -1.45 16.88
CA GLN A 24 8.12 -0.18 17.24
C GLN A 24 9.02 1.03 16.97
N ALA A 25 10.15 0.85 16.30
CA ALA A 25 11.10 1.93 16.04
C ALA A 25 10.45 3.09 15.27
N LEU A 26 9.73 2.81 14.18
CA LEU A 26 9.04 3.84 13.40
C LEU A 26 7.92 4.51 14.21
N ALA A 27 7.12 3.75 14.94
CA ALA A 27 6.02 4.27 15.75
C ALA A 27 6.53 5.28 16.81
N ARG A 28 7.67 4.99 17.45
CA ARG A 28 8.30 5.89 18.43
C ARG A 28 8.75 7.21 17.80
N VAL A 29 9.32 7.16 16.60
CA VAL A 29 9.77 8.37 15.89
C VAL A 29 8.58 9.21 15.45
N LEU A 30 7.53 8.57 14.90
CA LEU A 30 6.33 9.26 14.43
C LEU A 30 5.52 9.88 15.57
N ALA A 31 5.53 9.29 16.77
CA ALA A 31 4.78 9.81 17.93
C ALA A 31 5.08 11.27 18.27
N ALA A 32 6.28 11.78 17.95
CA ALA A 32 6.67 13.16 18.24
C ALA A 32 6.07 14.19 17.25
N VAL A 33 5.61 13.76 16.08
CA VAL A 33 5.15 14.63 14.99
C VAL A 33 3.78 14.24 14.45
N ILE A 34 3.16 13.18 15.01
CA ILE A 34 1.92 12.62 14.46
C ILE A 34 0.75 13.63 14.49
N ASP A 35 0.73 14.50 15.49
CA ASP A 35 -0.31 15.52 15.66
C ASP A 35 -0.15 16.71 14.69
N ASP A 36 0.96 16.79 13.95
CA ASP A 36 1.24 17.84 12.97
C ASP A 36 0.69 17.52 11.57
N TYR A 37 0.15 16.31 11.34
CA TYR A 37 -0.30 15.84 10.03
C TYR A 37 -1.70 15.21 10.09
N ASP A 38 -2.56 15.57 9.14
CA ASP A 38 -3.88 14.92 8.99
C ASP A 38 -3.75 13.46 8.52
N TYR A 39 -2.76 13.19 7.65
CA TYR A 39 -2.49 11.87 7.08
C TYR A 39 -0.99 11.61 6.97
N VAL A 40 -0.59 10.39 7.33
CA VAL A 40 0.78 9.88 7.13
C VAL A 40 0.70 8.65 6.25
N LEU A 41 1.27 8.72 5.05
CA LEU A 41 1.39 7.59 4.13
C LEU A 41 2.78 6.97 4.27
N ILE A 42 2.83 5.65 4.50
CA ILE A 42 4.08 4.91 4.64
C ILE A 42 4.24 3.99 3.42
N ASP A 43 5.16 4.32 2.53
CA ASP A 43 5.50 3.48 1.39
C ASP A 43 6.41 2.32 1.85
N CYS A 44 5.98 1.09 1.57
CA CYS A 44 6.61 -0.12 2.09
C CYS A 44 7.45 -0.82 1.02
N GLN A 45 8.58 -1.38 1.44
CA GLN A 45 9.36 -2.27 0.58
C GLN A 45 8.56 -3.54 0.22
N PRO A 46 8.81 -4.17 -0.94
CA PRO A 46 8.08 -5.37 -1.37
C PRO A 46 8.41 -6.63 -0.56
N SER A 47 9.20 -6.52 0.51
CA SER A 47 9.54 -7.62 1.41
C SER A 47 8.69 -7.57 2.69
N LEU A 48 8.52 -8.72 3.35
CA LEU A 48 7.87 -8.82 4.67
C LEU A 48 8.91 -8.74 5.80
N GLY A 49 9.92 -7.89 5.62
CA GLY A 49 11.01 -7.67 6.57
C GLY A 49 10.63 -6.81 7.77
N LEU A 50 11.62 -6.49 8.60
CA LEU A 50 11.44 -5.71 9.83
C LEU A 50 10.97 -4.29 9.55
N LEU A 51 11.36 -3.67 8.42
CA LEU A 51 10.88 -2.34 8.04
C LEU A 51 9.37 -2.35 7.73
N THR A 52 8.88 -3.39 7.05
CA THR A 52 7.46 -3.55 6.73
C THR A 52 6.65 -3.82 8.01
N VAL A 53 7.18 -4.63 8.93
CA VAL A 53 6.58 -4.82 10.26
C VAL A 53 6.52 -3.50 11.04
N ASN A 54 7.56 -2.66 10.97
CA ASN A 54 7.56 -1.33 11.58
C ASN A 54 6.46 -0.43 11.00
N ALA A 55 6.31 -0.42 9.66
CA ALA A 55 5.25 0.31 8.99
C ALA A 55 3.85 -0.12 9.47
N LEU A 56 3.58 -1.43 9.46
CA LEU A 56 2.30 -1.99 9.93
C LEU A 56 2.07 -1.74 11.44
N THR A 57 3.14 -1.75 12.24
CA THR A 57 3.05 -1.49 13.69
C THR A 57 2.73 -0.01 13.98
N ALA A 58 3.17 0.91 13.12
CA ALA A 58 2.89 2.34 13.25
C ALA A 58 1.56 2.78 12.62
N ALA A 59 1.04 2.04 11.63
CA ALA A 59 -0.11 2.43 10.83
C ALA A 59 -1.46 2.23 11.54
N HIS A 60 -2.47 3.02 11.17
CA HIS A 60 -3.86 2.81 11.56
C HIS A 60 -4.57 1.83 10.60
N GLY A 61 -4.21 1.88 9.33
CA GLY A 61 -4.79 1.08 8.26
C GLY A 61 -3.75 0.70 7.22
N VAL A 62 -4.04 -0.34 6.43
CA VAL A 62 -3.18 -0.78 5.33
C VAL A 62 -3.99 -0.97 4.04
N ILE A 63 -3.45 -0.45 2.94
CA ILE A 63 -3.92 -0.70 1.59
C ILE A 63 -2.98 -1.70 0.93
N ILE A 64 -3.53 -2.77 0.36
CA ILE A 64 -2.76 -3.80 -0.33
C ILE A 64 -2.90 -3.62 -1.85
N PRO A 65 -1.89 -3.08 -2.56
CA PRO A 65 -1.90 -3.06 -4.01
C PRO A 65 -1.66 -4.47 -4.57
N LEU A 66 -2.53 -4.89 -5.48
CA LEU A 66 -2.52 -6.21 -6.10
C LEU A 66 -2.56 -6.06 -7.63
N GLU A 67 -1.49 -6.48 -8.30
CA GLU A 67 -1.51 -6.59 -9.76
C GLU A 67 -2.42 -7.76 -10.17
N CYS A 68 -3.35 -7.52 -11.11
CA CYS A 68 -4.33 -8.51 -11.60
C CYS A 68 -3.70 -9.61 -12.48
N GLU A 69 -2.76 -10.36 -11.91
CA GLU A 69 -2.14 -11.54 -12.49
C GLU A 69 -2.39 -12.78 -11.62
N PHE A 70 -2.43 -13.97 -12.24
CA PHE A 70 -2.83 -15.23 -11.58
C PHE A 70 -1.99 -15.58 -10.34
N PHE A 71 -0.70 -15.27 -10.36
CA PHE A 71 0.22 -15.61 -9.25
C PHE A 71 0.08 -14.67 -8.05
N SER A 72 -0.56 -13.52 -8.22
CA SER A 72 -0.63 -12.46 -7.23
C SER A 72 -1.56 -12.79 -6.05
N LEU A 73 -2.56 -13.67 -6.24
CA LEU A 73 -3.50 -14.09 -5.19
C LEU A 73 -2.79 -14.78 -4.01
N ARG A 74 -1.78 -15.61 -4.28
CA ARG A 74 -1.02 -16.30 -3.22
C ARG A 74 -0.18 -15.31 -2.40
N GLY A 75 0.39 -14.31 -3.06
CA GLY A 75 1.17 -13.25 -2.41
C GLY A 75 0.31 -12.43 -1.45
N VAL A 76 -0.91 -12.08 -1.88
CA VAL A 76 -1.86 -11.34 -1.02
C VAL A 76 -2.30 -12.15 0.19
N ALA A 77 -2.57 -13.45 0.04
CA ALA A 77 -2.92 -14.29 1.18
C ALA A 77 -1.80 -14.32 2.26
N LEU A 78 -0.53 -14.35 1.85
CA LEU A 78 0.61 -14.30 2.78
C LEU A 78 0.74 -12.93 3.46
N LEU A 79 0.47 -11.85 2.72
CA LEU A 79 0.49 -10.49 3.27
C LEU A 79 -0.64 -10.30 4.29
N ILE A 80 -1.86 -10.78 4.00
CA ILE A 80 -2.99 -10.73 4.93
C ILE A 80 -2.66 -11.50 6.22
N ASP A 81 -2.12 -12.72 6.11
CA ASP A 81 -1.66 -13.48 7.30
C ASP A 81 -0.60 -12.71 8.12
N THR A 82 0.27 -11.94 7.44
CA THR A 82 1.25 -11.10 8.12
C THR A 82 0.61 -9.90 8.81
N VAL A 83 -0.32 -9.21 8.16
CA VAL A 83 -1.11 -8.10 8.74
C VAL A 83 -1.85 -8.58 9.98
N GLU A 84 -2.48 -9.76 9.92
CA GLU A 84 -3.17 -10.37 11.05
C GLU A 84 -2.24 -10.66 12.22
N LYS A 85 -1.07 -11.24 11.97
CA LYS A 85 -0.05 -11.48 13.03
C LYS A 85 0.43 -10.19 13.67
N VAL A 86 0.64 -9.13 12.89
CA VAL A 86 1.03 -7.82 13.42
C VAL A 86 -0.11 -7.22 14.24
N ARG A 87 -1.35 -7.34 13.75
CA ARG A 87 -2.54 -6.86 14.46
C ARG A 87 -2.68 -7.51 15.84
N GLU A 88 -2.58 -8.83 15.90
CA GLU A 88 -2.73 -9.58 17.15
C GLU A 88 -1.62 -9.32 18.18
N ARG A 89 -0.38 -9.12 17.72
CA ARG A 89 0.80 -9.12 18.60
C ARG A 89 1.40 -7.75 18.89
N LEU A 90 1.26 -6.81 17.97
CA LEU A 90 2.01 -5.55 17.98
C LEU A 90 1.10 -4.33 17.88
N ASN A 91 0.06 -4.37 17.03
CA ASN A 91 -0.81 -3.23 16.79
C ASN A 91 -2.29 -3.64 16.66
N PRO A 92 -3.02 -3.79 17.78
CA PRO A 92 -4.43 -4.16 17.78
C PRO A 92 -5.37 -3.18 17.06
N ARG A 93 -4.89 -1.97 16.74
CA ARG A 93 -5.67 -0.95 16.02
C ARG A 93 -5.55 -1.06 14.50
N LEU A 94 -4.59 -1.86 13.99
CA LEU A 94 -4.36 -2.02 12.57
C LEU A 94 -5.58 -2.62 11.88
N LYS A 95 -6.04 -1.98 10.81
CA LYS A 95 -7.12 -2.46 9.96
C LYS A 95 -6.64 -2.68 8.53
N LEU A 96 -7.28 -3.63 7.85
CA LEU A 96 -7.18 -3.70 6.40
C LEU A 96 -8.15 -2.65 5.84
N ASP A 97 -7.64 -1.60 5.21
CA ASP A 97 -8.48 -0.57 4.58
C ASP A 97 -9.05 -1.05 3.24
N GLY A 98 -8.25 -1.89 2.56
CA GLY A 98 -8.73 -2.66 1.41
C GLY A 98 -7.61 -3.12 0.47
N ILE A 99 -8.03 -3.86 -0.55
CA ILE A 99 -7.20 -4.41 -1.61
C ILE A 99 -7.46 -3.61 -2.89
N LEU A 100 -6.39 -3.01 -3.41
CA LEU A 100 -6.44 -2.19 -4.61
C LEU A 100 -6.00 -3.00 -5.82
N ALA A 101 -6.92 -3.27 -6.74
CA ALA A 101 -6.57 -3.88 -8.02
C ALA A 101 -5.81 -2.89 -8.91
N THR A 102 -4.57 -3.22 -9.26
CA THR A 102 -3.68 -2.42 -10.10
C THR A 102 -3.35 -3.11 -11.41
N MET A 103 -2.89 -2.30 -12.37
CA MET A 103 -2.52 -2.72 -13.72
C MET A 103 -3.62 -3.49 -14.47
N TYR A 104 -4.88 -3.26 -14.09
CA TYR A 104 -6.04 -3.96 -14.63
C TYR A 104 -6.24 -3.65 -16.12
N ASP A 105 -6.49 -4.70 -16.92
CA ASP A 105 -6.89 -4.58 -18.33
C ASP A 105 -8.17 -5.39 -18.59
N GLY A 106 -9.31 -4.70 -18.44
CA GLY A 106 -10.64 -5.27 -18.67
C GLY A 106 -10.97 -5.62 -20.13
N ARG A 107 -10.08 -5.31 -21.09
CA ARG A 107 -10.25 -5.72 -22.50
C ARG A 107 -9.85 -7.18 -22.70
N THR A 108 -9.03 -7.72 -21.80
CA THR A 108 -8.57 -9.10 -21.86
C THR A 108 -9.51 -10.02 -21.09
N LEU A 109 -9.65 -11.27 -21.54
CA LEU A 109 -10.35 -12.29 -20.75
C LEU A 109 -9.61 -12.54 -19.43
N HIS A 110 -8.28 -12.64 -19.49
CA HIS A 110 -7.41 -12.85 -18.34
C HIS A 110 -7.62 -11.82 -17.23
N GLY A 111 -7.57 -10.52 -17.54
CA GLY A 111 -7.75 -9.47 -16.55
C GLY A 111 -9.11 -9.52 -15.87
N ARG A 112 -10.18 -9.79 -16.64
CA ARG A 112 -11.55 -9.94 -16.10
C ARG A 112 -11.70 -11.16 -15.20
N GLU A 113 -11.14 -12.30 -15.60
CA GLU A 113 -11.18 -13.53 -14.81
C GLU A 113 -10.38 -13.38 -13.51
N VAL A 114 -9.17 -12.82 -13.56
CA VAL A 114 -8.36 -12.59 -12.35
C VAL A 114 -9.07 -11.61 -11.41
N PHE A 115 -9.59 -10.50 -11.92
CA PHE A 115 -10.34 -9.54 -11.08
C PHE A 115 -11.57 -10.17 -10.43
N ALA A 116 -12.35 -10.97 -11.18
CA ALA A 116 -13.49 -11.68 -10.62
C ALA A 116 -13.08 -12.64 -9.49
N ARG A 117 -11.94 -13.34 -9.61
CA ARG A 117 -11.39 -14.19 -8.54
C ARG A 117 -10.95 -13.40 -7.31
N VAL A 118 -10.38 -12.21 -7.50
CA VAL A 118 -10.02 -11.31 -6.40
C VAL A 118 -11.25 -10.90 -5.63
N VAL A 119 -12.31 -10.46 -6.32
CA VAL A 119 -13.58 -10.10 -5.70
C VAL A 119 -14.25 -11.30 -5.04
N GLU A 120 -14.22 -12.49 -5.65
CA GLU A 120 -14.73 -13.73 -5.05
C GLU A 120 -13.99 -14.10 -3.75
N ALA A 121 -12.67 -13.88 -3.71
CA ALA A 121 -11.83 -14.26 -2.57
C ALA A 121 -11.89 -13.26 -1.40
N PHE A 122 -12.00 -11.96 -1.70
CA PHE A 122 -11.84 -10.90 -0.70
C PHE A 122 -13.09 -10.02 -0.50
N GLY A 123 -14.10 -10.13 -1.36
CA GLY A 123 -15.39 -9.47 -1.18
C GLY A 123 -15.27 -7.96 -0.94
N ASP A 124 -15.85 -7.50 0.17
CA ASP A 124 -15.95 -6.08 0.56
C ASP A 124 -14.59 -5.44 0.89
N ASP A 125 -13.54 -6.26 1.12
CA ASP A 125 -12.18 -5.75 1.30
C ASP A 125 -11.61 -5.19 -0.02
N VAL A 126 -12.17 -5.50 -1.18
CA VAL A 126 -11.70 -4.95 -2.46
C VAL A 126 -12.23 -3.52 -2.66
N PHE A 127 -11.36 -2.61 -3.10
CA PHE A 127 -11.80 -1.28 -3.53
C PHE A 127 -12.62 -1.36 -4.82
N ASP A 128 -13.69 -0.57 -4.91
CA ASP A 128 -14.45 -0.39 -6.15
C ASP A 128 -13.57 0.26 -7.23
N THR A 129 -12.67 1.14 -6.79
CA THR A 129 -11.70 1.79 -7.67
C THR A 129 -10.61 0.81 -8.11
N VAL A 130 -10.42 0.71 -9.43
CA VAL A 130 -9.31 -0.05 -10.04
C VAL A 130 -8.33 0.89 -10.74
N ILE A 131 -7.03 0.57 -10.68
CA ILE A 131 -5.99 1.30 -11.40
C ILE A 131 -5.68 0.56 -12.70
N SER A 132 -6.17 1.07 -13.83
CA SER A 132 -5.94 0.44 -15.14
C SER A 132 -4.53 0.70 -15.68
N ARG A 133 -4.03 -0.25 -16.48
CA ARG A 133 -2.75 -0.10 -17.19
C ARG A 133 -2.81 1.08 -18.17
N THR A 134 -1.81 1.96 -18.13
CA THR A 134 -1.69 3.10 -19.04
C THR A 134 -0.24 3.44 -19.35
N VAL A 135 0.02 3.91 -20.57
CA VAL A 135 1.34 4.41 -21.00
C VAL A 135 1.75 5.70 -20.26
N ARG A 136 0.78 6.38 -19.63
CA ARG A 136 0.99 7.63 -18.90
C ARG A 136 1.81 7.44 -17.61
N PHE A 137 1.74 6.28 -16.96
CA PHE A 137 2.50 6.07 -15.72
C PHE A 137 4.03 6.08 -15.96
N PRO A 138 4.59 5.34 -16.92
CA PRO A 138 6.01 5.48 -17.27
C PRO A 138 6.42 6.91 -17.64
N GLU A 139 5.57 7.64 -18.37
CA GLU A 139 5.83 9.05 -18.74
C GLU A 139 5.95 9.95 -17.50
N THR A 140 5.09 9.74 -16.49
CA THR A 140 5.13 10.51 -15.23
C THR A 140 6.38 10.23 -14.40
N THR A 141 6.85 8.99 -14.38
CA THR A 141 8.10 8.63 -13.70
C THR A 141 9.30 9.35 -14.32
N VAL A 142 9.37 9.43 -15.65
CA VAL A 142 10.44 10.15 -16.37
C VAL A 142 10.36 11.66 -16.11
N ALA A 143 9.15 12.21 -16.02
CA ALA A 143 8.94 13.62 -15.71
C ALA A 143 9.24 13.98 -14.24
N GLY A 144 9.24 13.00 -13.33
CA GLY A 144 9.39 13.25 -11.90
C GLY A 144 8.19 13.95 -11.27
N GLU A 145 7.03 13.88 -11.91
CA GLU A 145 5.80 14.53 -11.47
C GLU A 145 4.66 13.53 -11.29
N PRO A 146 3.83 13.64 -10.25
CA PRO A 146 2.65 12.78 -10.11
C PRO A 146 1.70 12.86 -11.30
N ILE A 147 1.04 11.74 -11.64
CA ILE A 147 0.05 11.71 -12.72
C ILE A 147 -1.08 12.73 -12.55
N THR A 148 -1.40 13.09 -11.30
CA THR A 148 -2.45 14.05 -10.95
C THR A 148 -2.11 15.48 -11.35
N THR A 149 -0.84 15.84 -11.46
CA THR A 149 -0.36 17.16 -11.94
C THR A 149 0.08 17.10 -13.39
N TRP A 150 0.76 16.03 -13.79
CA TRP A 150 1.33 15.88 -15.13
C TRP A 150 0.26 15.59 -16.21
N ALA A 151 -0.70 14.70 -15.90
CA ALA A 151 -1.83 14.37 -16.78
C ALA A 151 -3.15 14.38 -15.99
N PRO A 152 -3.59 15.56 -15.52
CA PRO A 152 -4.71 15.70 -14.59
C PRO A 152 -6.04 15.18 -15.17
N THR A 153 -6.26 15.30 -16.47
CA THR A 153 -7.50 14.83 -17.10
C THR A 153 -7.45 13.36 -17.52
N SER A 154 -6.35 12.65 -17.24
CA SER A 154 -6.22 11.25 -17.61
C SER A 154 -7.12 10.32 -16.79
N PRO A 155 -7.49 9.15 -17.34
CA PRO A 155 -8.19 8.11 -16.59
C PRO A 155 -7.42 7.69 -15.33
N GLY A 156 -6.09 7.59 -15.40
CA GLY A 156 -5.24 7.23 -14.25
C GLY A 156 -5.29 8.26 -13.12
N ALA A 157 -5.19 9.56 -13.45
CA ALA A 157 -5.34 10.63 -12.45
C ALA A 157 -6.74 10.63 -11.81
N THR A 158 -7.78 10.35 -12.61
CA THR A 158 -9.15 10.24 -12.11
C THR A 158 -9.31 9.04 -11.17
N ALA A 159 -8.72 7.90 -11.51
CA ALA A 159 -8.73 6.70 -10.68
C ALA A 159 -8.05 6.95 -9.32
N TYR A 160 -6.87 7.58 -9.27
CA TYR A 160 -6.23 7.93 -7.99
C TYR A 160 -7.07 8.89 -7.13
N ARG A 161 -7.78 9.85 -7.73
CA ARG A 161 -8.70 10.72 -6.96
C ARG A 161 -9.92 9.97 -6.45
N ASN A 162 -10.46 9.03 -7.21
CA ASN A 162 -11.56 8.19 -6.77
C ASN A 162 -11.13 7.30 -5.61
N LEU A 163 -9.95 6.68 -5.72
CA LEU A 163 -9.35 5.90 -4.65
C LEU A 163 -9.18 6.73 -3.37
N ALA A 164 -8.64 7.95 -3.49
CA ALA A 164 -8.49 8.83 -2.34
C ALA A 164 -9.84 9.10 -1.65
N ARG A 165 -10.92 9.37 -2.40
CA ARG A 165 -12.25 9.53 -1.82
C ARG A 165 -12.78 8.27 -1.17
N GLU A 166 -12.52 7.11 -1.77
CA GLU A 166 -12.95 5.82 -1.25
C GLU A 166 -12.24 5.49 0.06
N VAL A 167 -10.92 5.71 0.14
CA VAL A 167 -10.13 5.56 1.38
C VAL A 167 -10.66 6.48 2.47
N LEU A 168 -10.90 7.75 2.16
CA LEU A 168 -11.45 8.73 3.11
C LEU A 168 -12.86 8.34 3.61
N ALA A 169 -13.67 7.68 2.78
CA ALA A 169 -15.00 7.22 3.19
C ALA A 169 -14.96 5.95 4.07
N ARG A 170 -13.88 5.17 4.01
CA ARG A 170 -13.65 3.97 4.84
C ARG A 170 -12.89 4.27 6.14
N SER A 171 -12.27 5.45 6.25
CA SER A 171 -11.43 5.89 7.39
C SER A 171 -12.24 6.37 8.59
#